data_AF-A0A7J5F4I4-F1
#
_entry.id   AF-A0A7J5F4I4-F1
#
_cell.length_a   1.000
_cell.length_b   1.000
_cell.length_c   1.000
_cell.angle_alpha   90.00
_cell.angle_beta   90.00
_cell.angle_gamma   90.00
#
_symmetry.space_group_name_H-M   'P 1'
#
loop_
_entity.id
_entity.type
_entity.pdbx_description
1 polymer ?
#
loop_
_entity_poly.entity_id
_entity_poly.type
_entity_poly.pdbx_seq_one_letter_code
_entity_poly.pdbx_strand_id
1 'polypeptide(L)'
;MNGGAMKRPLIIALMLLLVLSVSAQEKKPAAQPKPKPAAAATKPADRKAMLKTMRDKLTYLVAYDSGLRMVADVQAKRLDLDSKVFAAALTDAVEGKAPALTDAEAKAVMQLFDRLMKATPEEREKMQRELFNMK
;
A
#
# COMPACT_ATOMS: atom_id res chain seq x y z
N MET A 1 -47.02 22.11 5.40
CA MET A 1 -46.45 23.18 4.56
C MET A 1 -46.06 24.33 5.46
N ASN A 2 -44.76 24.60 5.60
CA ASN A 2 -44.22 25.88 6.08
C ASN A 2 -42.98 26.16 5.21
N GLY A 3 -43.14 27.08 4.25
CA GLY A 3 -42.04 27.71 3.53
C GLY A 3 -41.35 28.74 4.41
N GLY A 4 -40.27 29.41 4.01
CA GLY A 4 -39.55 29.47 2.76
C GLY A 4 -38.29 30.29 3.02
N ALA A 5 -37.29 30.11 2.16
CA ALA A 5 -35.97 30.70 2.26
C ALA A 5 -35.94 32.25 2.16
N MET A 6 -35.07 32.89 2.95
CA MET A 6 -34.54 34.25 2.70
C MET A 6 -33.04 34.21 3.05
N LYS A 7 -32.07 34.20 2.11
CA LYS A 7 -31.64 35.20 1.10
C LYS A 7 -31.04 36.47 1.73
N ARG A 8 -29.72 36.63 1.48
CA ARG A 8 -28.75 37.67 1.91
C ARG A 8 -29.19 39.10 1.56
N PRO A 9 -28.63 40.13 2.22
CA PRO A 9 -27.54 40.94 1.62
C PRO A 9 -26.44 41.34 2.64
N LEU A 10 -25.15 41.53 2.36
CA LEU A 10 -24.36 42.06 1.23
C LEU A 10 -23.88 43.52 1.46
N ILE A 11 -22.55 43.65 1.69
CA ILE A 11 -21.59 44.78 1.47
C ILE A 11 -21.75 45.99 2.44
N ILE A 12 -20.71 46.63 2.98
CA ILE A 12 -19.79 47.65 2.39
C ILE A 12 -18.94 48.13 3.59
N ALA A 13 -17.66 48.47 3.57
CA ALA A 13 -16.53 48.41 2.64
C ALA A 13 -15.33 49.07 3.36
N LEU A 14 -14.25 49.24 2.58
CA LEU A 14 -13.16 50.24 2.70
C LEU A 14 -11.86 49.68 3.32
N MET A 15 -10.91 49.18 2.50
CA MET A 15 -9.86 49.92 1.74
C MET A 15 -8.85 50.59 2.68
N LEU A 16 -7.53 50.63 2.47
CA LEU A 16 -6.64 50.63 1.30
C LEU A 16 -5.19 50.50 1.89
N LEU A 17 -4.23 49.74 1.34
CA LEU A 17 -3.02 50.18 0.60
C LEU A 17 -2.06 48.96 0.60
N LEU A 18 -1.65 48.32 -0.51
CA LEU A 18 -0.74 48.74 -1.60
C LEU A 18 0.74 48.89 -1.17
N VAL A 19 1.53 47.81 -1.29
CA VAL A 19 2.95 47.85 -1.73
C VAL A 19 3.27 46.60 -2.56
N LEU A 20 3.62 46.84 -3.82
CA LEU A 20 4.28 45.91 -4.74
C LEU A 20 5.76 45.83 -4.36
N SER A 21 6.27 44.65 -4.00
CA SER A 21 7.71 44.38 -4.06
C SER A 21 8.00 43.55 -5.30
N VAL A 22 8.27 44.27 -6.41
CA VAL A 22 8.99 43.70 -7.54
C VAL A 22 10.47 43.69 -7.15
N SER A 23 11.00 42.51 -6.85
CA SER A 23 12.45 42.34 -6.73
C SER A 23 12.97 41.85 -8.07
N ALA A 24 13.38 42.81 -8.91
CA ALA A 24 14.25 42.52 -10.04
C ALA A 24 15.62 42.07 -9.48
N GLN A 25 15.90 40.78 -9.53
CA GLN A 25 17.27 40.27 -9.49
C GLN A 25 17.61 39.67 -10.85
N GLU A 26 18.38 40.42 -11.61
CA GLU A 26 19.11 39.93 -12.76
C GLU A 26 20.35 39.15 -12.28
N LYS A 27 20.66 38.06 -12.99
CA LYS A 27 22.01 37.51 -13.24
C LYS A 27 22.60 36.47 -12.25
N LYS A 28 22.19 35.20 -12.44
CA LYS A 28 23.04 34.02 -12.73
C LYS A 28 22.12 32.80 -12.87
N PRO A 29 22.18 31.99 -13.94
CA PRO A 29 21.42 30.74 -13.98
C PRO A 29 22.05 29.77 -12.97
N ALA A 30 21.56 29.78 -11.74
CA ALA A 30 21.72 28.65 -10.84
C ALA A 30 20.83 27.54 -11.39
N ALA A 31 21.43 26.41 -11.74
CA ALA A 31 20.72 25.24 -12.20
C ALA A 31 19.58 24.91 -11.23
N GLN A 32 18.33 25.02 -11.72
CA GLN A 32 17.18 24.51 -10.99
C GLN A 32 17.45 23.03 -10.70
N PRO A 33 17.31 22.58 -9.43
CA PRO A 33 17.26 21.16 -9.15
C PRO A 33 16.13 20.59 -9.98
N LYS A 34 16.47 19.78 -10.99
CA LYS A 34 15.47 19.03 -11.76
C LYS A 34 14.55 18.37 -10.73
N PRO A 35 13.22 18.56 -10.82
CA PRO A 35 12.31 17.82 -9.95
C PRO A 35 12.67 16.35 -10.11
N LYS A 36 13.13 15.74 -9.00
CA LYS A 36 13.35 14.29 -8.90
C LYS A 36 12.10 13.65 -9.48
N PRO A 37 12.21 12.72 -10.46
CA PRO A 37 11.04 12.04 -11.00
C PRO A 37 10.23 11.54 -9.81
N ALA A 38 9.06 12.14 -9.61
CA ALA A 38 8.08 11.59 -8.70
C ALA A 38 7.91 10.17 -9.20
N ALA A 39 8.28 9.19 -8.36
CA ALA A 39 8.08 7.79 -8.65
C ALA A 39 6.64 7.67 -9.13
N ALA A 40 6.48 7.42 -10.42
CA ALA A 40 5.17 7.35 -11.03
C ALA A 40 4.44 6.26 -10.25
N ALA A 41 3.44 6.64 -9.48
CA ALA A 41 2.51 5.69 -8.92
C ALA A 41 1.95 4.96 -10.13
N THR A 42 2.39 3.73 -10.33
CA THR A 42 1.91 2.87 -11.40
C THR A 42 0.42 2.75 -11.18
N LYS A 43 -0.34 3.43 -12.04
CA LYS A 43 -1.78 3.26 -12.17
C LYS A 43 -2.02 1.75 -12.21
N PRO A 44 -2.99 1.19 -11.45
CA PRO A 44 -3.23 -0.24 -11.43
C PRO A 44 -3.29 -0.73 -12.87
N ALA A 45 -2.31 -1.54 -13.26
CA ALA A 45 -2.27 -2.10 -14.59
C ALA A 45 -3.63 -2.75 -14.82
N ASP A 46 -4.25 -2.47 -15.97
CA ASP A 46 -5.49 -3.14 -16.34
C ASP A 46 -5.19 -4.64 -16.33
N ARG A 47 -5.62 -5.34 -15.26
CA ARG A 47 -5.22 -6.74 -15.04
C ARG A 47 -5.71 -7.62 -16.17
N LYS A 48 -6.75 -7.20 -16.91
CA LYS A 48 -7.20 -7.87 -18.13
C LYS A 48 -6.20 -7.75 -19.28
N ALA A 49 -5.44 -6.66 -19.35
CA ALA A 49 -4.41 -6.47 -20.38
C ALA A 49 -3.23 -7.46 -20.26
N MET A 50 -3.03 -8.10 -19.10
CA MET A 50 -2.06 -9.19 -18.92
C MET A 50 -2.58 -10.55 -19.43
N LEU A 51 -3.89 -10.74 -19.57
CA LEU A 51 -4.52 -12.02 -19.90
C LEU A 51 -4.78 -12.15 -21.41
N LYS A 52 -3.72 -12.02 -22.22
CA LYS A 52 -3.82 -11.93 -23.68
C LYS A 52 -4.05 -13.30 -24.33
N THR A 53 -3.34 -14.33 -23.85
CA THR A 53 -3.38 -15.68 -24.45
C THR A 53 -4.19 -16.65 -23.59
N MET A 54 -4.58 -17.80 -24.16
CA MET A 54 -5.22 -18.87 -23.39
C MET A 54 -4.31 -19.41 -22.28
N ARG A 55 -2.99 -19.47 -22.56
CA ARG A 55 -1.98 -19.81 -21.57
C ARG A 55 -2.02 -18.86 -20.37
N ASP A 56 -2.05 -17.54 -20.62
CA ASP A 56 -2.06 -16.55 -19.53
C ASP A 56 -3.34 -16.68 -18.68
N LYS A 57 -4.49 -16.97 -19.31
CA LYS A 57 -5.76 -17.20 -18.61
C LYS A 57 -5.75 -18.47 -17.78
N LEU A 58 -5.20 -19.57 -18.31
CA LEU A 58 -5.06 -20.84 -17.58
C LEU A 58 -4.13 -20.66 -16.37
N THR A 59 -2.98 -20.04 -16.56
CA THR A 59 -2.03 -19.73 -15.48
C THR A 59 -2.69 -18.87 -14.41
N TYR A 60 -3.40 -17.81 -14.79
CA TYR A 60 -4.14 -16.96 -13.86
C TYR A 60 -5.19 -17.75 -13.07
N LEU A 61 -5.99 -18.59 -13.74
CA LEU A 61 -7.04 -19.37 -13.08
C LEU A 61 -6.48 -20.32 -12.03
N VAL A 62 -5.43 -21.07 -12.37
CA VAL A 62 -4.79 -22.02 -11.44
C VAL A 62 -4.18 -21.29 -10.24
N ALA A 63 -3.49 -20.17 -10.47
CA ALA A 63 -2.90 -19.37 -9.41
C ALA A 63 -3.99 -18.74 -8.51
N TYR A 64 -5.08 -18.24 -9.10
CA TYR A 64 -6.18 -17.62 -8.36
C TYR A 64 -6.89 -18.64 -7.46
N ASP A 65 -7.24 -19.82 -7.98
CA ASP A 65 -7.86 -20.89 -7.20
C ASP A 65 -6.97 -21.38 -6.05
N SER A 66 -5.67 -21.54 -6.33
CA SER A 66 -4.68 -21.89 -5.29
C SER A 66 -4.58 -20.80 -4.22
N GLY A 67 -4.53 -19.52 -4.65
CA GLY A 67 -4.48 -18.37 -3.76
C GLY A 67 -5.73 -18.25 -2.86
N LEU A 68 -6.93 -18.55 -3.38
CA LEU A 68 -8.16 -18.55 -2.57
C LEU A 68 -8.07 -19.53 -1.41
N ARG A 69 -7.58 -20.75 -1.66
CA ARG A 69 -7.39 -21.76 -0.61
C ARG A 69 -6.36 -21.30 0.43
N MET A 70 -5.23 -20.75 -0.02
CA MET A 70 -4.21 -20.21 0.89
C MET A 70 -4.73 -19.07 1.77
N VAL A 71 -5.49 -18.13 1.19
CA VAL A 71 -6.08 -17.02 1.95
C VAL A 71 -7.12 -17.53 2.95
N ALA A 72 -7.94 -18.51 2.57
CA ALA A 72 -8.90 -19.13 3.48
C ALA A 72 -8.19 -19.76 4.70
N ASP A 73 -7.10 -20.48 4.49
CA ASP A 73 -6.32 -21.10 5.57
C ASP A 73 -5.71 -20.06 6.54
N VAL A 74 -5.22 -18.95 5.98
CA VAL A 74 -4.66 -17.83 6.76
C VAL A 74 -5.75 -17.14 7.58
N GLN A 75 -6.91 -16.87 6.97
CA GLN A 75 -8.06 -16.26 7.66
C GLN A 75 -8.65 -17.18 8.73
N ALA A 76 -8.68 -18.49 8.50
CA ALA A 76 -9.10 -19.49 9.47
C ALA A 76 -8.18 -19.48 10.71
N LYS A 77 -6.88 -19.24 10.50
CA LYS A 77 -5.89 -19.08 11.59
C LYS A 77 -5.88 -17.69 12.21
N ARG A 78 -6.73 -16.77 11.72
CA ARG A 78 -6.82 -15.35 12.13
C ARG A 78 -5.47 -14.65 12.01
N LEU A 79 -4.70 -14.98 10.98
CA LEU A 79 -3.43 -14.32 10.71
C LEU A 79 -3.67 -13.10 9.83
N ASP A 80 -3.04 -11.98 10.17
CA ASP A 80 -3.02 -10.82 9.28
C ASP A 80 -2.02 -11.06 8.13
N LEU A 81 -2.44 -10.76 6.91
CA LEU A 81 -1.67 -11.05 5.69
C LEU A 81 -1.37 -9.76 4.95
N ASP A 82 -0.08 -9.43 4.86
CA ASP A 82 0.38 -8.40 3.94
C ASP A 82 0.44 -8.97 2.51
N SER A 83 -0.51 -8.53 1.69
CA SER A 83 -0.64 -8.98 0.30
C SER A 83 0.60 -8.73 -0.57
N LYS A 84 1.41 -7.71 -0.27
CA LYS A 84 2.62 -7.39 -1.03
C LYS A 84 3.74 -8.34 -0.67
N VAL A 85 3.94 -8.61 0.63
CA VAL A 85 4.92 -9.58 1.12
C VAL A 85 4.57 -10.98 0.61
N PHE A 86 3.30 -11.36 0.66
CA PHE A 86 2.81 -12.64 0.14
C PHE A 86 3.05 -12.78 -1.37
N ALA A 87 2.71 -11.76 -2.17
CA ALA A 87 2.93 -11.79 -3.61
C ALA A 87 4.42 -11.83 -3.99
N ALA A 88 5.28 -11.13 -3.23
CA ALA A 88 6.72 -11.17 -3.42
C ALA A 88 7.27 -12.58 -3.16
N ALA A 89 6.88 -13.21 -2.04
CA ALA A 89 7.30 -14.57 -1.71
C ALA A 89 6.87 -15.61 -2.77
N LEU A 90 5.64 -15.50 -3.29
CA LEU A 90 5.19 -16.36 -4.39
C LEU A 90 5.98 -16.12 -5.68
N THR A 91 6.30 -14.87 -5.99
CA THR A 91 7.11 -14.53 -7.17
C THR A 91 8.50 -15.12 -7.04
N ASP A 92 9.15 -14.96 -5.89
CA ASP A 92 10.48 -15.50 -5.65
C ASP A 92 10.50 -17.03 -5.73
N ALA A 93 9.49 -17.71 -5.19
CA ALA A 93 9.36 -19.16 -5.29
C ALA A 93 9.17 -19.65 -6.74
N VAL A 94 8.32 -18.97 -7.53
CA VAL A 94 8.09 -19.31 -8.94
C VAL A 94 9.33 -19.07 -9.80
N GLU A 95 10.09 -18.01 -9.49
CA GLU A 95 11.34 -17.68 -10.18
C GLU A 95 12.54 -18.51 -9.70
N GLY A 96 12.35 -19.38 -8.70
CA GLY A 96 13.41 -20.23 -8.14
C GLY A 96 14.49 -19.45 -7.40
N LYS A 97 14.17 -18.26 -6.88
CA LYS A 97 15.08 -17.47 -6.06
C LYS A 97 15.22 -18.09 -4.67
N ALA A 98 16.36 -17.83 -4.04
CA ALA A 98 16.54 -18.12 -2.63
C ALA A 98 15.53 -17.32 -1.78
N PRO A 99 15.05 -17.86 -0.64
CA PRO A 99 14.22 -17.10 0.28
C PRO A 99 14.89 -15.80 0.71
N ALA A 100 14.10 -14.74 0.85
CA ALA A 100 14.61 -13.45 1.35
C ALA A 100 15.05 -13.51 2.83
N LEU A 101 14.66 -14.56 3.56
CA LEU A 101 15.08 -14.82 4.93
C LEU A 101 16.30 -15.74 4.95
N THR A 102 17.27 -15.41 5.79
CA THR A 102 18.34 -16.35 6.17
C THR A 102 17.78 -17.53 6.97
N ASP A 103 18.52 -18.63 7.07
CA ASP A 103 18.10 -19.80 7.86
C ASP A 103 17.83 -19.46 9.33
N ALA A 104 18.64 -18.56 9.91
CA ALA A 104 18.48 -18.11 11.29
C ALA A 104 17.18 -17.32 11.47
N GLU A 105 16.87 -16.40 10.54
CA GLU A 105 15.62 -15.63 10.56
C GLU A 105 14.41 -16.52 10.33
N ALA A 106 14.49 -17.44 9.35
CA ALA A 106 13.43 -18.40 9.07
C ALA A 106 13.12 -19.25 10.32
N LYS A 107 14.16 -19.77 11.00
CA LYS A 107 13.99 -20.52 12.25
C LYS A 107 13.36 -19.68 13.34
N ALA A 108 13.80 -18.43 13.53
CA ALA A 108 13.24 -17.53 14.54
C ALA A 108 11.76 -17.22 14.28
N VAL A 109 11.40 -16.96 13.02
CA VAL A 109 10.01 -16.70 12.59
C VAL A 109 9.14 -17.95 12.73
N MET A 110 9.66 -19.14 12.42
CA MET A 110 8.92 -20.40 12.63
C MET A 110 8.66 -20.69 14.10
N GLN A 111 9.63 -20.46 14.98
CA GLN A 111 9.42 -20.60 16.43
C GLN A 111 8.35 -19.63 16.95
N LEU A 112 8.35 -18.41 16.44
CA LEU A 112 7.33 -17.41 16.75
C LEU A 112 5.96 -17.85 16.23
N PHE A 113 5.89 -18.37 15.01
CA PHE A 113 4.67 -18.91 14.43
C PHE A 113 4.10 -20.07 15.25
N ASP A 114 4.94 -21.00 15.70
CA ASP A 114 4.53 -22.12 16.56
C ASP A 114 3.95 -21.63 17.89
N ARG A 115 4.55 -20.60 18.49
CA ARG A 115 4.00 -19.96 19.70
C ARG A 115 2.65 -19.33 19.40
N LEU A 116 2.52 -18.64 18.26
CA LEU A 116 1.27 -18.00 17.83
C LEU A 116 0.13 -19.00 17.63
N MET A 117 0.43 -20.18 17.09
CA MET A 117 -0.56 -21.24 16.90
C MET A 117 -1.02 -21.89 18.20
N LYS A 118 -0.14 -21.98 19.21
CA LYS A 118 -0.44 -22.54 20.54
C LYS A 118 -1.10 -21.53 21.49
N ALA A 119 -0.95 -20.24 21.22
CA ALA A 119 -1.48 -19.18 22.06
C ALA A 119 -3.01 -19.12 22.03
N THR A 120 -3.57 -18.67 23.17
CA THR A 120 -4.99 -18.34 23.28
C THR A 120 -5.36 -17.21 22.29
N PRO A 121 -6.65 -17.04 21.94
CA PRO A 121 -7.06 -16.00 21.00
C PRO A 121 -6.58 -14.59 21.38
N GLU A 122 -6.62 -14.25 22.67
CA GLU A 122 -6.24 -12.94 23.21
C GLU A 122 -4.72 -12.68 23.10
N GLU A 123 -3.92 -13.66 23.52
CA GLU A 123 -2.46 -13.60 23.40
C GLU A 123 -2.01 -13.55 21.95
N ARG A 124 -2.70 -14.28 21.07
CA ARG A 124 -2.44 -14.29 19.62
C ARG A 124 -2.67 -12.91 19.02
N GLU A 125 -3.79 -12.28 19.33
CA GLU A 125 -4.10 -10.94 18.83
C GLU A 125 -3.08 -9.90 19.32
N LYS A 126 -2.69 -9.98 20.60
CA LYS A 126 -1.63 -9.13 21.16
C LYS A 126 -0.30 -9.32 20.43
N MET A 127 0.14 -10.57 20.28
CA MET A 127 1.39 -10.89 19.57
C MET A 127 1.33 -10.43 18.11
N GLN A 128 0.22 -10.63 17.40
CA GLN A 128 0.09 -10.15 16.02
C GLN A 128 0.20 -8.63 15.92
N ARG A 129 -0.45 -7.89 16.83
CA ARG A 129 -0.33 -6.44 16.88
C ARG A 129 1.10 -5.99 17.12
N GLU A 130 1.80 -6.63 18.04
CA GLU A 130 3.22 -6.34 18.30
C GLU A 130 4.07 -6.59 17.06
N LEU A 131 3.88 -7.72 16.37
CA LEU A 131 4.60 -8.07 15.15
C LEU A 131 4.34 -7.10 14.00
N PHE A 132 3.13 -6.58 13.87
CA PHE A 132 2.78 -5.63 12.82
C PHE A 132 3.26 -4.20 13.11
N ASN A 133 3.42 -3.86 14.38
CA ASN A 133 3.84 -2.52 14.82
C ASN A 133 5.36 -2.38 15.02
N MET A 134 6.14 -3.45 14.93
CA MET A 134 7.59 -3.40 14.88
C MET A 134 8.08 -2.90 13.51
N LYS A 135 8.10 -1.58 13.32
CA LYS A 135 8.71 -0.89 12.18
C LYS A 135 9.83 0.04 12.63
#